data_AF-A0A061R2P5-F1
#
_entry.id   AF-A0A061R2P5-F1
#
_cell.length_a   1.000
_cell.length_b   1.000
_cell.length_c   1.000
_cell.angle_alpha   90.00
_cell.angle_beta   90.00
_cell.angle_gamma   90.00
#
_symmetry.space_group_name_H-M   'P 1'
#
loop_
_entity.id
_entity.type
_entity.pdbx_description
1 polymer ?
#
loop_
_entity_poly.entity_id
_entity_poly.type
_entity_poly.pdbx_seq_one_letter_code
_entity_poly.pdbx_strand_id
1 'polypeptide(L)'
;MASVGESGITFDESYRIRVLDTDKYETTKNMQEQTERFISKISELNDVVNQHMQLIDQQAERIEMEKLRAVGMRNKVATMEEERRRKEKELKALTAERQEELERLTVEYESLVKAKNEQELLIAKLSSSSSFE
;
A
#
# COMPACT_ATOMS: atom_id res chain seq x y z
N MET A 1 7.47 64.34 -43.88
CA MET A 1 8.94 64.38 -44.12
C MET A 1 9.57 65.22 -43.03
N ALA A 2 10.05 64.59 -41.95
CA ALA A 2 10.76 65.30 -40.89
C ALA A 2 12.18 65.63 -41.39
N SER A 3 12.56 66.92 -41.40
CA SER A 3 13.91 67.31 -41.78
C SER A 3 14.87 67.00 -40.63
N VAL A 4 15.82 66.11 -40.87
CA VAL A 4 16.92 65.82 -39.94
C VAL A 4 17.87 67.01 -39.98
N GLY A 5 17.82 67.86 -38.95
CA GLY A 5 18.89 68.82 -38.68
C GLY A 5 20.14 68.09 -38.18
N GLU A 6 21.30 68.65 -38.48
CA GLU A 6 22.66 68.15 -38.19
C GLU A 6 22.98 67.94 -36.69
N SER A 7 22.00 68.10 -35.82
CA SER A 7 22.03 67.79 -34.39
C SER A 7 20.85 66.86 -34.15
N GLY A 8 21.08 65.61 -33.75
CA GLY A 8 20.11 64.50 -33.66
C GLY A 8 18.88 64.75 -32.77
N ILE A 9 18.09 65.74 -33.16
CA ILE A 9 16.94 66.29 -32.49
C ILE A 9 15.82 66.30 -33.53
N THR A 10 14.79 65.53 -33.24
CA THR A 10 13.57 65.40 -34.03
C THR A 10 12.43 66.14 -33.32
N PHE A 11 11.47 66.63 -34.09
CA PHE A 11 10.25 67.24 -33.55
C PHE A 11 9.09 66.29 -33.79
N ASP A 12 8.32 65.98 -32.75
CA ASP A 12 7.11 65.16 -32.88
C ASP A 12 5.91 65.99 -33.39
N GLU A 13 4.81 65.32 -33.77
CA GLU A 13 3.57 65.96 -34.24
C GLU A 13 2.91 66.88 -33.21
N SER A 14 3.37 66.85 -31.95
CA SER A 14 2.94 67.74 -30.86
C SER A 14 3.94 68.87 -30.58
N TYR A 15 4.88 69.13 -31.50
CA TYR A 15 5.95 70.13 -31.39
C TYR A 15 6.90 69.95 -30.19
N ARG A 16 7.02 68.73 -29.66
CA ARG A 16 7.98 68.44 -28.58
C ARG A 16 9.32 68.02 -29.17
N ILE A 17 10.39 68.54 -28.55
CA ILE A 17 11.77 68.22 -28.88
C ILE A 17 12.09 66.79 -28.41
N ARG A 18 12.52 65.92 -29.31
CA ARG A 18 12.92 64.53 -29.02
C ARG A 18 14.30 64.24 -29.58
N VAL A 19 15.14 63.58 -28.79
CA VAL A 19 16.48 63.15 -29.21
C VAL A 19 16.43 61.87 -30.08
N LEU A 20 15.31 61.13 -30.01
CA LEU A 20 15.07 59.92 -30.79
C LEU A 20 13.88 60.13 -31.73
N ASP A 21 14.01 59.61 -32.95
CA ASP A 21 12.92 59.56 -33.93
C ASP A 21 11.68 58.85 -33.35
N THR A 22 10.51 59.49 -33.49
CA THR A 22 9.27 59.10 -32.80
C THR A 22 8.87 57.66 -33.15
N ASP A 23 8.97 57.28 -34.42
CA ASP A 23 8.63 55.93 -34.90
C ASP A 23 9.54 54.85 -34.30
N LYS A 24 10.84 55.18 -34.13
CA LYS A 24 11.82 54.27 -33.53
C LYS A 24 11.58 54.11 -32.03
N TYR A 25 11.20 55.20 -31.34
CA TYR A 25 10.84 55.16 -29.92
C TYR A 25 9.59 54.30 -29.69
N GLU A 26 8.53 54.50 -30.45
CA GLU A 26 7.29 53.73 -30.33
C GLU A 26 7.50 52.24 -30.65
N THR A 27 8.26 51.94 -31.69
CA THR A 27 8.63 50.55 -32.04
C THR A 27 9.42 49.88 -30.91
N THR A 28 10.40 50.58 -30.33
CA THR A 28 11.21 50.05 -29.22
C THR A 28 10.37 49.83 -27.97
N LYS A 29 9.44 50.76 -27.67
CA LYS A 29 8.52 50.62 -26.53
C LYS A 29 7.57 49.44 -26.71
N ASN A 30 6.99 49.27 -27.89
CA ASN A 30 6.13 48.13 -28.19
C ASN A 30 6.91 46.79 -28.10
N MET A 31 8.15 46.77 -28.60
CA MET A 31 9.02 45.60 -28.47
C MET A 31 9.33 45.27 -26.99
N GLN A 32 9.56 46.28 -26.16
CA GLN A 32 9.74 46.09 -24.72
C GLN A 32 8.49 45.48 -24.07
N GLU A 33 7.31 46.04 -24.32
CA GLU A 33 6.05 45.52 -23.77
C GLU A 33 5.77 44.07 -24.22
N GLN A 34 6.06 43.75 -25.49
CA GLN A 34 5.92 42.37 -25.97
C GLN A 34 6.93 41.41 -25.32
N THR A 35 8.15 41.87 -25.09
CA THR A 35 9.19 41.08 -24.42
C THR A 35 8.80 40.80 -22.97
N GLU A 36 8.28 41.80 -22.24
CA GLU A 36 7.77 41.64 -20.88
C GLU A 36 6.61 40.63 -20.82
N ARG A 37 5.66 40.72 -21.76
CA ARG A 37 4.57 39.73 -21.87
C ARG A 37 5.07 38.33 -22.19
N PHE A 38 6.08 38.21 -23.03
CA PHE A 38 6.69 36.92 -23.37
C PHE A 38 7.34 36.30 -22.13
N ILE A 39 8.13 37.08 -21.38
CA ILE A 39 8.75 36.63 -20.13
C ILE A 39 7.68 36.18 -19.13
N SER A 40 6.60 36.93 -18.95
CA SER A 40 5.48 36.55 -18.06
C SER A 40 4.89 35.19 -18.44
N LYS A 41 4.59 34.98 -19.74
CA LYS A 41 4.04 33.71 -20.22
C LYS A 41 5.00 32.53 -20.04
N ILE A 42 6.30 32.75 -20.23
CA ILE A 42 7.31 31.71 -19.98
C ILE A 42 7.39 31.38 -18.49
N SER A 43 7.26 32.38 -17.60
CA SER A 43 7.19 32.14 -16.16
C SER A 43 5.97 31.29 -15.80
N GLU A 44 4.78 31.69 -16.26
CA GLU A 44 3.54 30.93 -16.02
C GLU A 44 3.62 29.50 -16.54
N LEU A 45 4.19 29.30 -17.73
CA LEU A 45 4.40 27.96 -18.28
C LEU A 45 5.33 27.12 -17.40
N ASN A 46 6.44 27.68 -16.93
CA ASN A 46 7.35 26.99 -16.03
C ASN A 46 6.67 26.60 -14.72
N ASP A 47 5.83 27.48 -14.17
CA ASP A 47 5.08 27.19 -12.94
C ASP A 47 4.10 26.03 -13.14
N VAL A 48 3.36 26.03 -14.26
CA VAL A 48 2.44 24.94 -14.61
C VAL A 48 3.18 23.61 -14.80
N VAL A 49 4.33 23.61 -15.48
CA VAL A 49 5.14 22.41 -15.69
C VAL A 49 5.66 21.89 -14.36
N ASN A 50 6.18 22.76 -13.49
CA ASN A 50 6.68 22.38 -12.17
C ASN A 50 5.56 21.77 -11.31
N GLN A 51 4.37 22.36 -11.31
CA GLN A 51 3.22 21.80 -10.62
C GLN A 51 2.83 20.41 -11.15
N HIS A 52 2.84 20.22 -12.48
CA HIS A 52 2.54 18.92 -13.08
C HIS A 52 3.62 17.87 -12.76
N MET A 53 4.89 18.23 -12.75
CA MET A 53 5.97 17.33 -12.37
C MET A 53 5.78 16.84 -10.93
N GLN A 54 5.45 17.73 -9.99
CA GLN A 54 5.16 17.35 -8.61
C GLN A 54 3.98 16.39 -8.49
N LEU A 55 2.91 16.61 -9.27
CA LEU A 55 1.76 15.70 -9.29
C LEU A 55 2.11 14.32 -9.86
N ILE A 56 2.94 14.28 -10.90
CA ILE A 56 3.43 13.02 -11.50
C ILE A 56 4.26 12.25 -10.47
N ASP A 57 5.18 12.92 -9.77
CA ASP A 57 6.02 12.30 -8.73
C ASP A 57 5.17 11.71 -7.61
N GLN A 58 4.20 12.48 -7.08
CA GLN A 58 3.26 11.98 -6.07
C GLN A 58 2.44 10.79 -6.55
N GLN A 59 2.01 10.81 -7.81
CA GLN A 59 1.25 9.71 -8.38
C GLN A 59 2.11 8.46 -8.59
N ALA A 60 3.38 8.62 -8.97
CA ALA A 60 4.33 7.53 -9.10
C ALA A 60 4.58 6.84 -7.75
N GLU A 61 4.76 7.61 -6.67
CA GLU A 61 4.91 7.08 -5.31
C GLU A 61 3.68 6.27 -4.87
N ARG A 62 2.48 6.79 -5.14
CA ARG A 62 1.22 6.08 -4.83
C ARG A 62 1.10 4.76 -5.58
N ILE A 63 1.47 4.75 -6.87
CA ILE A 63 1.45 3.54 -7.69
C ILE A 63 2.42 2.50 -7.14
N GLU A 64 3.65 2.89 -6.78
CA GLU A 64 4.63 1.94 -6.26
C GLU A 64 4.20 1.38 -4.90
N MET A 65 3.61 2.21 -4.03
CA MET A 65 3.03 1.75 -2.76
C MET A 65 1.93 0.71 -2.97
N GLU A 66 1.00 0.96 -3.88
CA GLU A 66 -0.10 0.02 -4.14
C GLU A 66 0.40 -1.26 -4.81
N LYS A 67 1.41 -1.16 -5.69
CA LYS A 67 2.08 -2.33 -6.28
C LYS A 67 2.73 -3.20 -5.22
N LEU A 68 3.46 -2.60 -4.27
CA LEU A 68 4.03 -3.33 -3.13
C LEU A 68 2.94 -4.01 -2.29
N ARG A 69 1.84 -3.31 -2.01
CA ARG A 69 0.69 -3.86 -1.28
C ARG A 69 0.08 -5.06 -2.01
N ALA A 70 -0.12 -4.95 -3.32
CA ALA A 70 -0.67 -6.02 -4.14
C ALA A 70 0.26 -7.26 -4.17
N VAL A 71 1.57 -7.06 -4.29
CA VAL A 71 2.56 -8.15 -4.19
C VAL A 71 2.50 -8.81 -2.82
N GLY A 72 2.42 -8.03 -1.74
CA GLY A 72 2.29 -8.54 -0.38
C GLY A 72 1.02 -9.40 -0.19
N MET A 73 -0.12 -8.93 -0.71
CA MET A 73 -1.37 -9.70 -0.69
C MET A 73 -1.26 -11.00 -1.50
N ARG A 74 -0.66 -10.94 -2.69
CA ARG A 74 -0.46 -12.12 -3.54
C ARG A 74 0.41 -13.16 -2.84
N ASN A 75 1.51 -12.73 -2.20
CA ASN A 75 2.39 -13.62 -1.45
C ASN A 75 1.64 -14.28 -0.27
N LYS A 76 0.83 -13.50 0.46
CA LYS A 76 0.01 -14.03 1.55
C LYS A 76 -0.98 -15.09 1.05
N VAL A 77 -1.64 -14.85 -0.08
CA VAL A 77 -2.56 -15.83 -0.69
C VAL A 77 -1.82 -17.08 -1.14
N ALA A 78 -0.65 -16.93 -1.75
CA ALA A 78 0.17 -18.06 -2.19
C ALA A 78 0.62 -18.95 -1.02
N THR A 79 0.93 -18.37 0.15
CA THR A 79 1.32 -19.16 1.33
C THR A 79 0.13 -19.71 2.12
N MET A 80 -1.05 -19.09 2.01
CA MET A 80 -2.26 -19.52 2.75
C MET A 80 -2.68 -20.95 2.41
N GLU A 81 -2.57 -21.39 1.16
CA GLU A 81 -2.96 -22.74 0.78
C GLU A 81 -2.06 -23.80 1.44
N GLU A 82 -0.74 -23.57 1.43
CA GLU A 82 0.22 -24.46 2.06
C GLU A 82 0.08 -24.47 3.59
N GLU A 83 -0.13 -23.30 4.20
CA GLU A 83 -0.43 -23.20 5.64
C GLU A 83 -1.71 -23.96 6.00
N ARG A 84 -2.77 -23.83 5.19
CA ARG A 84 -4.03 -24.55 5.39
C ARG A 84 -3.81 -26.06 5.29
N ARG A 85 -3.09 -26.52 4.27
CA ARG A 85 -2.75 -27.93 4.07
C ARG A 85 -1.94 -28.49 5.23
N ARG A 86 -0.96 -27.73 5.71
CA ARG A 86 -0.12 -28.11 6.86
C ARG A 86 -0.97 -28.25 8.14
N LYS A 87 -1.80 -27.25 8.43
CA LYS A 87 -2.72 -27.28 9.59
C LYS A 87 -3.70 -28.45 9.51
N GLU A 88 -4.26 -28.72 8.34
CA GLU A 88 -5.17 -29.84 8.16
C GLU A 88 -4.49 -31.18 8.44
N LYS A 89 -3.25 -31.36 7.95
CA LYS A 89 -2.46 -32.57 8.22
C LYS A 89 -2.12 -32.72 9.71
N GLU A 90 -1.72 -31.63 10.35
CA GLU A 90 -1.41 -31.60 11.78
C GLU A 90 -2.62 -31.95 12.64
N LEU A 91 -3.79 -31.36 12.36
CA LEU A 91 -5.03 -31.66 13.08
C LEU A 91 -5.49 -33.11 12.86
N LYS A 92 -5.35 -33.66 11.64
CA LYS A 92 -5.66 -35.07 11.37
C LYS A 92 -4.75 -36.02 12.15
N ALA A 93 -3.45 -35.72 12.20
CA ALA A 93 -2.50 -36.52 12.99
C ALA A 93 -2.85 -36.49 14.48
N LEU A 94 -3.13 -35.31 15.03
CA LEU A 94 -3.53 -35.16 16.43
C LEU A 94 -4.85 -35.90 16.72
N THR A 95 -5.82 -35.83 15.82
CA THR A 95 -7.10 -36.56 15.96
C THR A 95 -6.87 -38.07 15.99
N ALA A 96 -6.00 -38.59 15.13
CA ALA A 96 -5.67 -40.01 15.11
C ALA A 96 -4.97 -40.46 16.41
N GLU A 97 -4.02 -39.66 16.90
CA GLU A 97 -3.32 -39.93 18.18
C GLU A 97 -4.30 -39.99 19.36
N ARG A 98 -5.23 -39.03 19.45
CA ARG A 98 -6.25 -39.03 20.51
C ARG A 98 -7.23 -40.19 20.40
N GLN A 99 -7.56 -40.60 19.18
CA GLN A 99 -8.44 -41.74 18.95
C GLN A 99 -7.77 -43.05 19.39
N GLU A 100 -6.49 -43.26 19.06
CA GLU A 100 -5.72 -44.42 19.50
C GLU A 100 -5.59 -44.46 21.04
N GLU A 101 -5.31 -43.31 21.66
CA GLU A 101 -5.26 -43.21 23.12
C GLU A 101 -6.60 -43.55 23.77
N LEU A 102 -7.72 -43.06 23.19
CA LEU A 102 -9.05 -43.37 23.67
C LEU A 102 -9.37 -44.86 23.57
N GLU A 103 -9.01 -45.51 22.46
CA GLU A 103 -9.20 -46.95 22.26
C GLU A 103 -8.39 -47.76 23.28
N ARG A 104 -7.13 -47.38 23.53
CA ARG A 104 -6.29 -48.00 24.55
C ARG A 104 -6.92 -47.91 25.94
N LEU A 105 -7.35 -46.71 26.34
CA LEU A 105 -7.98 -46.47 27.64
C LEU A 105 -9.32 -47.21 27.77
N THR A 106 -10.07 -47.34 26.68
CA THR A 106 -11.34 -48.08 26.67
C THR A 106 -11.11 -49.56 26.95
N VAL A 107 -10.13 -50.17 26.28
CA VAL A 107 -9.76 -51.58 26.51
C VAL A 107 -9.25 -51.79 27.95
N GLU A 108 -8.42 -50.88 28.46
CA GLU A 108 -7.92 -50.94 29.83
C GLU A 108 -9.06 -50.85 30.85
N TYR A 109 -9.99 -49.92 30.65
CA TYR A 109 -11.18 -49.77 31.48
C TYR A 109 -12.04 -51.05 31.49
N GLU A 110 -12.33 -51.63 30.32
CA GLU A 110 -13.10 -52.87 30.23
C GLU A 110 -12.42 -54.04 30.95
N SER A 111 -11.10 -54.14 30.86
CA SER A 111 -10.31 -55.15 31.58
C SER A 111 -10.43 -54.98 33.10
N LEU A 112 -10.29 -53.74 33.60
CA LEU A 112 -10.42 -53.43 35.02
C LEU A 112 -11.84 -53.71 35.54
N VAL A 113 -12.88 -53.42 34.76
CA VAL A 113 -14.27 -53.74 35.11
C VAL A 113 -14.46 -55.25 35.27
N LYS A 114 -13.90 -56.07 34.36
CA LYS A 114 -13.96 -57.54 34.48
C LYS A 114 -13.26 -58.02 35.76
N ALA A 115 -12.03 -57.55 36.00
CA ALA A 115 -11.27 -57.92 37.20
C ALA A 115 -11.99 -57.50 38.50
N LYS A 116 -12.58 -56.30 38.53
CA LYS A 116 -13.41 -55.82 39.66
C LYS A 116 -14.59 -56.76 39.91
N ASN A 117 -15.34 -57.12 38.87
CA ASN A 117 -16.49 -58.01 39.00
C ASN A 117 -16.09 -59.40 39.50
N GLU A 118 -14.97 -59.95 39.01
CA GLU A 118 -14.43 -61.24 39.49
C GLU A 118 -14.05 -61.18 40.98
N GLN A 119 -13.41 -60.09 41.41
CA GLN A 119 -13.07 -59.86 42.81
C GLN A 119 -14.33 -59.72 43.68
N GLU A 120 -15.35 -59.00 43.23
CA GLU A 120 -16.62 -58.85 43.97
C GLU A 120 -17.35 -60.19 44.14
N LEU A 121 -17.37 -61.03 43.09
CA LEU A 121 -17.92 -62.39 43.17
C LEU A 121 -17.14 -63.28 44.15
N LEU A 122 -15.81 -63.18 44.15
CA LEU A 122 -14.97 -63.93 45.08
C LEU A 122 -15.23 -63.50 46.53
N ILE A 123 -15.32 -62.20 46.80
CA ILE A 123 -15.65 -61.66 48.13
C ILE A 123 -17.04 -62.13 48.57
N ALA A 124 -18.04 -62.10 47.70
CA ALA A 124 -19.39 -62.59 47.99
C ALA A 124 -19.37 -64.09 48.34
N LYS A 125 -18.60 -64.90 47.61
CA LYS A 125 -18.44 -66.32 47.90
C LYS A 125 -17.77 -66.55 49.26
N LEU A 126 -16.67 -65.85 49.54
CA LEU A 126 -15.93 -65.98 50.80
C LEU A 126 -16.77 -65.56 52.02
N SER A 127 -17.50 -64.45 51.91
CA SER A 127 -18.40 -63.97 52.97
C SER A 127 -19.59 -64.92 53.22
N SER A 128 -20.12 -65.56 52.17
CA SER A 128 -21.15 -66.58 52.32
C SER A 128 -20.62 -67.84 53.02
N SER A 129 -19.37 -68.27 52.73
CA SER A 129 -18.77 -69.45 53.36
C SER A 129 -18.38 -69.22 54.82
N SER A 130 -17.96 -68.00 55.19
CA SER A 130 -17.61 -67.66 56.58
C SER A 130 -18.82 -67.42 57.48
N SER A 131 -20.03 -67.39 56.92
CA SER A 131 -21.29 -67.23 57.68
C SER A 131 -21.90 -68.58 58.11
N PHE A 132 -21.27 -69.70 57.74
CA PHE A 132 -21.72 -71.07 58.05
C PHE A 132 -20.80 -71.82 59.05
N GLU A 133 -19.77 -71.15 59.61
CA GLU A 133 -19.05 -71.56 60.83
C GLU A 133 -19.52 -70.73 62.02
#